data_AF-A0A524QVY9-F1
#
_entry.id   AF-A0A524QVY9-F1
#
_cell.length_a   1.000
_cell.length_b   1.000
_cell.length_c   1.000
_cell.angle_alpha   90.00
_cell.angle_beta   90.00
_cell.angle_gamma   90.00
#
_symmetry.space_group_name_H-M   'P 1'
#
loop_
_entity.id
_entity.type
_entity.pdbx_description
1 polymer ?
#
loop_
_entity_poly.entity_id
_entity_poly.type
_entity_poly.pdbx_seq_one_letter_code
_entity_poly.pdbx_strand_id
1 'polypeptide(L)' 'MIARPQSLGEEIANSLSHGIGFLAVIAVTPVLILAALPHGAGQVVGVSVFAATMAAVYLTST' A
#
# COMPACT_ATOMS: atom_id res chain seq x y z
N MET A 1 0.22 9.14 27.55
CA MET A 1 0.31 7.66 27.56
C MET A 1 1.74 7.30 27.17
N ILE A 2 2.39 6.40 27.91
CA ILE A 2 3.74 5.93 27.55
C ILE A 2 3.56 4.70 26.66
N ALA A 3 4.08 4.75 25.42
CA ALA A 3 4.05 3.61 24.52
C ALA A 3 5.07 2.55 24.99
N ARG A 4 4.64 1.28 25.06
CA ARG A 4 5.54 0.15 25.32
C ARG A 4 6.35 -0.15 24.05
N PRO A 5 7.67 -0.41 24.16
CA PRO A 5 8.46 -0.91 23.03
C PRO A 5 7.86 -2.19 22.45
N GLN A 6 7.84 -2.31 21.13
CA GLN A 6 7.48 -3.56 20.46
C GLN A 6 8.45 -4.68 20.85
N SER A 7 7.93 -5.88 21.02
CA SER A 7 8.74 -7.09 21.08
C SER A 7 9.28 -7.42 19.68
N LEU A 8 10.34 -8.22 19.62
CA LEU A 8 10.94 -8.66 18.36
C LEU A 8 9.92 -9.35 17.44
N GLY A 9 8.99 -10.14 18.01
CA GLY A 9 7.91 -10.76 17.23
C GLY A 9 6.93 -9.74 16.64
N GLU A 10 6.63 -8.66 17.37
CA GLU A 10 5.75 -7.59 16.89
C GLU A 10 6.41 -6.75 15.80
N GLU A 11 7.71 -6.50 15.90
CA GLU A 11 8.49 -5.77 14.87
C GLU A 11 8.58 -6.57 13.56
N ILE A 12 8.78 -7.89 13.65
CA ILE A 12 8.75 -8.80 12.49
C ILE A 12 7.35 -8.83 11.87
N ALA A 13 6.30 -9.00 12.70
CA ALA A 13 4.92 -9.03 12.22
C ALA A 13 4.52 -7.70 11.56
N ASN A 14 4.95 -6.57 12.13
CA ASN A 14 4.78 -5.24 11.55
C ASN A 14 5.44 -5.17 10.17
N SER A 15 6.75 -5.42 10.11
CA SER A 15 7.53 -5.35 8.86
C SER A 15 6.98 -6.26 7.76
N LEU A 16 6.57 -7.48 8.10
CA LEU A 16 5.97 -8.41 7.13
C LEU A 16 4.61 -7.94 6.63
N SER A 17 3.74 -7.47 7.52
CA SER A 17 2.42 -6.96 7.14
C SER A 17 2.54 -5.77 6.18
N HIS A 18 3.49 -4.87 6.45
CA HIS A 18 3.77 -3.71 5.62
C HIS A 18 4.41 -4.08 4.29
N GLY A 19 5.43 -4.95 4.29
CA GLY A 19 6.09 -5.43 3.07
C GLY A 19 5.13 -6.19 2.15
N ILE A 20 4.28 -7.08 2.69
CA ILE A 20 3.26 -7.79 1.92
C ILE A 20 2.23 -6.81 1.37
N GLY A 21 1.77 -5.84 2.16
CA GLY A 21 0.86 -4.79 1.71
C GLY A 21 1.43 -3.98 0.54
N PHE A 22 2.69 -3.56 0.64
CA PHE A 22 3.38 -2.86 -0.44
C PHE A 22 3.44 -3.69 -1.73
N LEU A 23 3.88 -4.95 -1.64
CA LEU A 23 3.96 -5.84 -2.81
C LEU A 23 2.59 -6.10 -3.44
N ALA A 24 1.56 -6.27 -2.62
CA ALA A 24 0.18 -6.46 -3.08
C ALA A 24 -0.32 -5.24 -3.86
N VAL A 25 -0.06 -4.02 -3.37
CA VAL A 25 -0.41 -2.77 -4.07
C VAL A 25 0.28 -2.68 -5.42
N ILE A 26 1.60 -2.96 -5.48
CA ILE A 26 2.34 -2.95 -6.75
C ILE A 26 1.78 -3.98 -7.73
N ALA A 27 1.49 -5.19 -7.26
CA ALA A 27 0.96 -6.27 -8.09
C ALA A 27 -0.45 -5.98 -8.64
N VAL A 28 -1.33 -5.36 -7.85
CA VAL A 28 -2.73 -5.10 -8.24
C VAL A 28 -2.89 -3.83 -9.08
N THR A 29 -1.98 -2.87 -8.94
CA THR A 29 -2.08 -1.55 -9.62
C THR A 29 -2.26 -1.67 -11.14
N PRO A 30 -1.50 -2.49 -11.88
CA PRO A 30 -1.73 -2.66 -13.32
C PRO A 30 -3.14 -3.13 -13.67
N VAL A 31 -3.71 -4.04 -12.87
CA VAL A 31 -5.08 -4.54 -13.06
C VAL A 31 -6.09 -3.43 -12.85
N LEU A 32 -5.91 -2.61 -11.80
CA LEU A 32 -6.80 -1.47 -11.54
C LEU A 32 -6.71 -0.39 -12.62
N ILE A 33 -5.51 -0.13 -13.15
CA ILE A 33 -5.31 0.82 -14.25
C ILE A 33 -6.02 0.32 -15.50
N LEU A 34 -5.85 -0.95 -15.87
CA LEU A 34 -6.53 -1.56 -17.01
C LEU A 34 -8.06 -1.51 -16.85
N ALA A 35 -8.57 -1.78 -15.65
CA ALA A 35 -9.99 -1.67 -15.33
C ALA A 35 -10.51 -0.21 -15.38
N ALA A 36 -9.65 0.77 -15.13
CA ALA A 36 -10.01 2.19 -15.15
C ALA A 36 -10.03 2.80 -16.57
N LEU A 37 -9.33 2.20 -17.55
CA LEU A 37 -9.24 2.73 -18.92
C LEU A 37 -10.61 3.05 -19.56
N PRO A 38 -11.64 2.18 -19.49
CA PRO A 38 -12.93 2.45 -20.12
C PRO A 38 -13.71 3.62 -19.49
N HIS A 39 -13.32 4.04 -18.28
CA HIS A 39 -13.98 5.09 -17.51
C HIS A 39 -13.33 6.47 -17.69
N GLY A 40 -12.28 6.56 -18.49
CA GLY A 40 -11.61 7.81 -18.86
C GLY A 40 -10.50 8.25 -17.90
N ALA A 41 -9.84 9.34 -18.27
CA ALA A 41 -8.59 9.80 -17.64
C ALA A 41 -8.73 10.06 -16.13
N GLY A 42 -9.88 10.58 -15.69
CA GLY A 42 -10.13 10.84 -14.26
C GLY A 42 -10.04 9.58 -13.40
N GLN A 43 -10.57 8.46 -13.88
CA GLN A 43 -10.53 7.20 -13.15
C GLN A 43 -9.10 6.65 -13.05
N VAL A 44 -8.33 6.77 -14.14
CA VAL A 44 -6.92 6.35 -14.18
C VAL A 44 -6.08 7.18 -13.21
N VAL A 45 -6.28 8.50 -13.17
CA VAL A 45 -5.64 9.39 -12.19
C VAL A 45 -6.02 9.00 -10.77
N GLY A 46 -7.31 8.75 -10.51
CA GLY A 46 -7.79 8.33 -9.19
C GLY A 46 -7.14 7.04 -8.70
N VAL A 47 -7.10 6.01 -9.55
CA VAL A 47 -6.39 4.74 -9.25
C VAL A 47 -4.90 4.97 -9.01
N SER A 48 -4.26 5.83 -9.81
CA SER A 48 -2.83 6.11 -9.68
C SER A 48 -2.50 6.81 -8.36
N VAL A 49 -3.31 7.79 -7.95
CA VAL A 49 -3.18 8.47 -6.66
C VAL A 49 -3.40 7.49 -5.51
N PHE A 50 -4.46 6.69 -5.57
CA PHE A 50 -4.72 5.65 -4.56
C PHE A 50 -3.54 4.69 -4.40
N ALA A 51 -3.04 4.13 -5.51
CA ALA A 51 -1.92 3.21 -5.51
C ALA A 51 -0.65 3.84 -4.93
N ALA A 52 -0.31 5.07 -5.35
CA ALA A 52 0.86 5.79 -4.85
C ALA A 52 0.75 6.08 -3.34
N THR A 53 -0.42 6.51 -2.87
CA THR A 53 -0.65 6.75 -1.44
C THR A 53 -0.54 5.47 -0.63
N MET A 54 -1.14 4.36 -1.09
CA MET A 54 -1.03 3.08 -0.38
C MET A 54 0.40 2.55 -0.35
N ALA A 55 1.12 2.65 -1.47
CA ALA A 55 2.54 2.30 -1.51
C ALA A 55 3.37 3.12 -0.52
N ALA A 56 3.13 4.44 -0.45
CA ALA A 56 3.78 5.31 0.52
C ALA A 56 3.46 4.91 1.97
N VAL A 57 2.18 4.70 2.30
CA VAL A 57 1.73 4.26 3.64
C VAL A 57 2.42 2.96 4.06
N TYR A 58 2.50 1.97 3.17
CA TYR A 58 3.15 0.71 3.50
C TYR A 58 4.68 0.85 3.66
N LEU A 59 5.33 1.73 2.92
CA LEU A 59 6.77 1.99 3.07
C LEU A 59 7.12 2.82 4.32
N THR A 60 6.25 3.75 4.74
CA THR A 60 6.52 4.66 5.86
C THR A 60 6.11 4.10 7.22
N SER A 61 5.51 2.91 7.25
CA SER A 61 4.94 2.30 8.46
C SER A 61 5.68 1.02 8.89
N THR A 62 6.93 0.87 8.46
CA THR A 62 7.87 -0.13 8.99
C THR A 62 8.56 0.37 10.25
#